data_AF-H1VRU4-F1
#
_entry.id   AF-H1VRU4-F1
#
_cell.length_a   1.000
_cell.length_b   1.000
_cell.length_c   1.000
_cell.angle_alpha   90.00
_cell.angle_beta   90.00
_cell.angle_gamma   90.00
#
_symmetry.space_group_name_H-M   'P 1'
#
loop_
_entity.id
_entity.type
_entity.pdbx_description
1 polymer ?
#
loop_
_entity_poly.entity_id
_entity_poly.type
_entity_poly.pdbx_seq_one_letter_code
_entity_poly.pdbx_strand_id
1 'polypeptide(L)'
;MSIPGLGHLVAPQPTSANQTRTIRLQPFWEWRFEVAFDTHIKLKLLSGTAEKDGTELALQHAYTFGGVKSKILTLQGCELEVEGSLTTDSLAEYAKPQDSPANATLNLHFQLTAMRQRAAAERREGPRIAICGPPSTGKTSLVRTLTSYATRVGAQPLVVNTDPKEGMLSLP
;
A
#
# COMPACT_ATOMS: atom_id res chain seq x y z
N MET A 1 10.62 58.97 -2.59
CA MET A 1 10.81 59.31 -1.17
C MET A 1 10.36 58.11 -0.36
N SER A 2 11.29 57.22 -0.02
CA SER A 2 11.03 55.98 0.71
C SER A 2 11.21 56.23 2.21
N ILE A 3 10.26 55.79 3.03
CA ILE A 3 10.28 56.01 4.48
C ILE A 3 11.29 55.05 5.12
N PRO A 4 12.31 55.55 5.84
CA PRO A 4 13.27 54.71 6.55
C PRO A 4 12.62 54.11 7.81
N GLY A 5 12.72 52.79 8.00
CA GLY A 5 12.37 52.15 9.29
C GLY A 5 11.48 50.91 9.26
N LEU A 6 10.88 50.55 8.12
CA LEU A 6 10.29 49.21 7.97
C LEU A 6 11.37 48.26 7.46
N GLY A 7 12.04 47.61 8.40
CA GLY A 7 12.90 46.47 8.10
C GLY A 7 12.14 45.46 7.25
N HIS A 8 12.83 44.88 6.28
CA HIS A 8 12.41 43.65 5.62
C HIS A 8 12.09 42.64 6.72
N LEU A 9 10.80 42.47 7.03
CA LEU A 9 10.33 41.26 7.67
C LEU A 9 10.50 40.19 6.60
N VAL A 10 11.68 39.58 6.57
CA VAL A 10 11.86 38.26 5.98
C VAL A 10 10.87 37.39 6.75
N ALA A 11 9.71 37.13 6.14
CA ALA A 11 8.83 36.09 6.64
C ALA A 11 9.72 34.86 6.84
N PRO A 12 9.65 34.15 7.98
CA PRO A 12 10.38 32.92 8.13
C PRO A 12 9.96 32.04 6.95
N GLN A 13 10.87 31.84 5.99
CA GLN A 13 10.73 30.75 5.06
C GLN A 13 10.58 29.52 5.94
N PRO A 14 9.58 28.65 5.72
CA PRO A 14 9.58 27.35 6.37
C PRO A 14 10.85 26.64 5.92
N THR A 15 11.88 26.69 6.77
CA THR A 15 13.15 25.99 6.61
C THR A 15 12.93 24.54 6.97
N SER A 16 12.27 23.83 6.07
CA SER A 16 12.39 22.40 5.91
C SER A 16 12.07 22.16 4.44
N ALA A 17 13.08 22.23 3.58
CA ALA A 17 12.97 21.66 2.25
C ALA A 17 12.49 20.21 2.46
N ASN A 18 11.27 19.90 2.04
CA ASN A 18 10.74 18.54 2.08
C ASN A 18 11.75 17.67 1.34
N GLN A 19 12.54 16.89 2.09
CA GLN A 19 13.56 16.05 1.50
C GLN A 19 12.85 15.04 0.60
N THR A 20 13.07 15.19 -0.70
CA THR A 20 12.66 14.19 -1.66
C THR A 20 13.76 13.14 -1.71
N ARG A 21 13.39 11.87 -1.57
CA ARG A 21 14.32 10.75 -1.69
C ARG A 21 13.77 9.68 -2.61
N THR A 22 14.68 8.96 -3.25
CA THR A 22 14.36 7.82 -4.09
C THR A 22 14.60 6.54 -3.31
N ILE A 23 13.64 5.61 -3.39
CA ILE A 23 13.71 4.28 -2.79
C ILE A 23 13.68 3.25 -3.92
N ARG A 24 14.68 2.38 -3.95
CA ARG A 24 14.77 1.31 -4.95
C ARG A 24 14.44 -0.02 -4.30
N LEU A 25 13.48 -0.73 -4.85
CA LEU A 25 13.05 -2.04 -4.37
C LEU A 25 13.43 -3.12 -5.38
N GLN A 26 14.06 -4.18 -4.88
CA GLN A 26 14.28 -5.40 -5.67
C GLN A 26 12.98 -6.21 -5.78
N PRO A 27 12.88 -7.16 -6.73
CA PRO A 27 11.74 -8.06 -6.80
C PRO A 27 11.43 -8.70 -5.44
N PHE A 28 10.13 -8.72 -5.08
CA PHE A 28 9.58 -9.28 -3.84
C PHE A 28 9.95 -8.55 -2.54
N TRP A 29 10.63 -7.40 -2.63
CA TRP A 29 10.84 -6.52 -1.48
C TRP A 29 9.62 -5.64 -1.23
N GLU A 30 9.48 -5.19 0.02
CA GLU A 30 8.47 -4.20 0.39
C GLU A 30 9.08 -3.07 1.21
N TRP A 31 8.65 -1.85 0.94
CA TRP A 31 8.94 -0.69 1.78
C TRP A 31 7.79 -0.48 2.76
N ARG A 32 8.09 -0.46 4.05
CA ARG A 32 7.12 -0.28 5.14
C ARG A 32 7.31 1.10 5.74
N PHE A 33 6.22 1.82 5.96
CA PHE A 33 6.28 3.18 6.45
C PHE A 33 5.08 3.53 7.34
N GLU A 34 5.29 4.53 8.18
CA GLU A 34 4.27 5.12 9.05
C GLU A 34 4.29 6.63 8.92
N VAL A 35 3.11 7.22 8.75
CA VAL A 35 2.88 8.66 8.65
C VAL A 35 1.98 9.08 9.81
N ALA A 36 2.39 10.11 10.55
CA ALA A 36 1.59 10.67 11.63
C ALA A 36 0.29 11.31 11.10
N PHE A 37 -0.67 11.57 11.98
CA PHE A 37 -1.97 12.15 11.59
C PHE A 37 -1.90 13.62 11.16
N ASP A 38 -0.88 14.34 11.60
CA ASP A 38 -0.64 15.76 11.34
C ASP A 38 0.31 16.00 10.16
N THR A 39 0.93 14.94 9.62
CA THR A 39 1.85 15.03 8.48
C THR A 39 1.34 14.24 7.28
N HIS A 40 1.95 14.49 6.12
CA HIS A 40 1.67 13.74 4.90
C HIS A 40 2.96 13.47 4.12
N ILE A 41 2.92 12.41 3.32
CA ILE A 41 3.91 12.17 2.27
C ILE A 41 3.23 12.24 0.90
N LYS A 42 4.01 12.58 -0.13
CA LYS A 42 3.69 12.30 -1.53
C LYS A 42 4.58 11.18 -2.03
N LEU A 43 3.96 10.21 -2.68
CA LEU A 43 4.61 9.03 -3.23
C LEU A 43 4.35 8.95 -4.72
N LYS A 44 5.38 8.73 -5.53
CA LYS A 44 5.26 8.40 -6.95
C LYS A 44 6.02 7.13 -7.28
N LEU A 45 5.44 6.32 -8.16
CA LEU A 45 6.17 5.25 -8.84
C LEU A 45 6.92 5.85 -10.02
N LEU A 46 8.25 5.82 -10.00
CA LEU A 46 9.08 6.36 -11.07
C LEU A 46 9.29 5.35 -12.20
N SER A 47 9.54 4.09 -11.84
CA SER A 47 9.81 3.00 -12.78
C SER A 47 9.42 1.64 -12.18
N GLY A 48 9.22 0.64 -13.05
CA GLY A 48 8.82 -0.71 -12.65
C GLY A 48 7.34 -0.80 -12.28
N THR A 49 7.01 -1.77 -11.42
CA THR A 49 5.65 -2.02 -10.92
C THR A 49 5.65 -2.06 -9.41
N ALA A 50 4.64 -1.48 -8.79
CA ALA A 50 4.49 -1.49 -7.34
C ALA A 50 3.02 -1.46 -6.97
N GLU A 51 2.71 -1.93 -5.76
CA GLU A 51 1.35 -1.99 -5.27
C GLU A 51 1.24 -1.73 -3.78
N LYS A 52 0.08 -1.19 -3.41
CA LYS A 52 -0.37 -1.07 -2.02
C LYS A 52 -1.56 -2.00 -1.83
N ASP A 53 -1.41 -3.01 -0.97
CA ASP A 53 -2.46 -3.99 -0.65
C ASP A 53 -3.14 -4.60 -1.91
N GLY A 54 -2.34 -4.97 -2.92
CA GLY A 54 -2.82 -5.53 -4.19
C GLY A 54 -3.41 -4.52 -5.18
N THR A 55 -3.44 -3.22 -4.88
CA THR A 55 -3.80 -2.17 -5.84
C THR A 55 -2.53 -1.58 -6.46
N GLU A 56 -2.45 -1.65 -7.78
CA GLU A 56 -1.28 -1.20 -8.54
C GLU A 56 -1.16 0.33 -8.56
N LEU A 57 0.06 0.84 -8.41
CA LEU A 57 0.37 2.25 -8.49
C LEU A 57 0.64 2.64 -9.95
N ALA A 58 0.04 3.74 -10.39
CA ALA A 58 0.28 4.29 -11.72
C ALA A 58 1.64 5.02 -11.77
N LEU A 59 2.37 4.83 -12.86
CA LEU A 59 3.63 5.52 -13.13
C LEU A 59 3.44 7.04 -13.12
N GLN A 60 4.37 7.74 -12.47
CA GLN A 60 4.42 9.20 -12.36
C GLN A 60 3.20 9.85 -11.71
N HIS A 61 2.27 9.06 -11.16
CA HIS A 61 1.11 9.55 -10.44
C HIS A 61 1.47 9.78 -8.96
N ALA A 62 1.06 10.94 -8.44
CA ALA A 62 1.31 11.30 -7.04
C ALA A 62 0.18 10.82 -6.14
N TYR A 63 0.52 9.98 -5.18
CA TYR A 63 -0.37 9.50 -4.11
C TYR A 63 -0.01 10.20 -2.80
N THR A 64 -1.02 10.70 -2.08
CA THR A 64 -0.82 11.33 -0.76
C THR A 64 -1.28 10.41 0.36
N PHE A 65 -0.44 10.22 1.37
CA PHE A 65 -0.72 9.40 2.54
C PHE A 65 -0.50 10.22 3.82
N GLY A 66 -1.40 10.07 4.79
CA GLY A 66 -1.32 10.67 6.13
C GLY A 66 -2.08 9.82 7.15
N GLY A 67 -1.67 9.84 8.41
CA GLY A 67 -2.31 9.07 9.49
C GLY A 67 -2.39 7.57 9.23
N VAL A 68 -1.35 6.97 8.64
CA VAL A 68 -1.40 5.59 8.17
C VAL A 68 -0.09 4.84 8.41
N LYS A 69 -0.23 3.56 8.80
CA LYS A 69 0.84 2.55 8.75
C LYS A 69 0.59 1.66 7.54
N SER A 70 1.51 1.65 6.59
CA SER A 70 1.30 1.00 5.29
C SER A 70 2.60 0.39 4.74
N LYS A 71 2.46 -0.30 3.61
CA LYS A 71 3.58 -0.82 2.84
C LYS A 71 3.35 -0.69 1.33
N ILE A 72 4.43 -0.58 0.57
CA ILE A 72 4.46 -0.73 -0.87
C ILE A 72 5.28 -1.98 -1.20
N LEU A 73 4.66 -2.93 -1.90
CA LEU A 73 5.29 -4.17 -2.37
C LEU A 73 5.59 -4.04 -3.86
N THR A 74 6.69 -4.65 -4.32
CA THR A 74 6.92 -4.89 -5.75
C THR A 74 7.20 -6.37 -5.99
N LEU A 75 6.65 -6.95 -7.06
CA LEU A 75 6.95 -8.33 -7.46
C LEU A 75 8.06 -8.40 -8.52
N GLN A 76 8.34 -7.30 -9.22
CA GLN A 76 9.28 -7.24 -10.35
C GLN A 76 10.42 -6.24 -10.14
N GLY A 77 10.38 -5.46 -9.06
CA GLY A 77 11.30 -4.35 -8.81
C GLY A 77 10.71 -3.01 -9.25
N CYS A 78 11.07 -1.95 -8.53
CA CYS A 78 10.63 -0.60 -8.83
C CYS A 78 11.53 0.49 -8.22
N GLU A 79 11.33 1.73 -8.67
CA GLU A 79 11.86 2.92 -8.02
C GLU A 79 10.70 3.85 -7.62
N LEU A 80 10.73 4.31 -6.37
CA LEU A 80 9.74 5.18 -5.78
C LEU A 80 10.38 6.53 -5.45
N GLU A 81 9.67 7.62 -5.73
CA GLU A 81 9.98 8.95 -5.20
C GLU A 81 9.08 9.22 -4.00
N VAL A 82 9.68 9.66 -2.89
CA VAL A 82 8.94 10.01 -1.67
C VAL A 82 9.36 11.40 -1.22
N GLU A 83 8.38 12.27 -1.05
CA GLU A 83 8.51 13.62 -0.51
C GLU A 83 7.71 13.73 0.79
N GLY A 84 8.30 14.30 1.84
CA GLY A 84 7.62 14.61 3.11
C GLY A 84 8.20 13.85 4.29
N SER A 85 7.55 13.99 5.45
CA SER A 85 8.05 13.47 6.73
C SER A 85 7.32 12.19 7.14
N LEU A 86 8.11 11.19 7.53
CA LEU A 86 7.66 9.89 8.03
C LEU A 86 7.93 9.81 9.53
N THR A 87 7.11 9.06 10.26
CA THR A 87 7.36 8.72 11.66
C THR A 87 8.41 7.63 11.76
N THR A 88 8.23 6.55 10.98
CA THR A 88 9.19 5.46 10.85
C THR A 88 9.10 4.87 9.45
N ASP A 89 10.20 4.29 8.97
CA ASP A 89 10.19 3.49 7.77
C ASP A 89 11.30 2.42 7.78
N SER A 90 11.12 1.38 6.97
CA SER A 90 12.08 0.29 6.83
C SER A 90 11.89 -0.44 5.51
N LEU A 91 12.99 -1.01 4.99
CA LEU A 91 12.95 -1.95 3.87
C LEU A 91 12.88 -3.37 4.42
N ALA A 92 11.91 -4.15 3.92
CA ALA A 92 11.88 -5.58 4.13
C ALA A 92 12.56 -6.25 2.93
N GLU A 93 13.81 -6.61 3.15
CA GLU A 93 14.68 -7.23 2.17
C GLU A 93 14.63 -8.76 2.30
N TYR A 94 14.67 -9.43 1.16
CA TYR A 94 14.68 -10.89 1.08
C TYR A 94 15.82 -11.31 0.16
N ALA A 95 16.68 -12.23 0.63
CA ALA A 95 17.83 -12.71 -0.13
C ALA A 95 17.39 -13.43 -1.42
N LYS A 96 16.28 -14.17 -1.36
CA LYS A 96 15.64 -14.77 -2.52
C LYS A 96 14.17 -14.37 -2.58
N PRO A 97 13.60 -14.18 -3.78
CA PRO A 97 12.17 -13.91 -3.94
C PRO A 97 11.26 -14.91 -3.22
N GLN A 98 11.67 -16.19 -3.13
CA GLN A 98 10.89 -17.26 -2.50
C GLN A 98 10.72 -17.06 -0.98
N ASP A 99 11.64 -16.34 -0.35
CA ASP A 99 11.63 -16.11 1.10
C ASP A 99 10.61 -15.03 1.51
N SER A 100 10.09 -14.28 0.54
CA SER A 100 9.10 -13.23 0.80
C SER A 100 7.75 -13.82 1.22
N PRO A 101 7.12 -13.29 2.29
CA PRO A 101 5.79 -13.71 2.73
C PRO A 101 4.70 -13.37 1.70
N ALA A 102 4.99 -12.50 0.71
CA ALA A 102 4.09 -12.21 -0.40
C ALA A 102 3.73 -13.49 -1.20
N ASN A 103 4.64 -14.47 -1.28
CA ASN A 103 4.40 -15.72 -1.98
C ASN A 103 3.19 -16.50 -1.44
N ALA A 104 3.02 -16.53 -0.11
CA ALA A 104 1.87 -17.22 0.48
C ALA A 104 0.54 -16.59 0.05
N THR A 105 0.50 -15.26 -0.04
CA THR A 105 -0.69 -14.52 -0.50
C THR A 105 -0.96 -14.75 -1.99
N LEU A 106 0.08 -14.74 -2.82
CA LEU A 106 -0.03 -15.04 -4.25
C LEU A 106 -0.50 -16.46 -4.51
N ASN A 107 0.10 -17.45 -3.83
CA ASN A 107 -0.30 -18.85 -3.94
C ASN A 107 -1.77 -19.05 -3.56
N LEU A 108 -2.20 -18.43 -2.45
CA LEU A 108 -3.61 -18.46 -2.04
C LEU A 108 -4.52 -17.82 -3.11
N HIS A 109 -4.14 -16.66 -3.66
CA HIS A 109 -4.90 -16.03 -4.74
C HIS A 109 -5.05 -16.96 -5.95
N PHE A 110 -3.97 -17.57 -6.43
CA PHE A 110 -4.03 -18.48 -7.58
C PHE A 110 -4.90 -19.71 -7.31
N GLN A 111 -4.82 -20.29 -6.12
CA GLN A 111 -5.69 -21.40 -5.73
C GLN A 111 -7.17 -20.99 -5.71
N LEU A 112 -7.49 -19.82 -5.13
CA LEU A 112 -8.87 -19.30 -5.13
C LEU A 112 -9.37 -19.02 -6.54
N THR A 113 -8.52 -18.52 -7.43
CA THR A 113 -8.86 -18.32 -8.85
C THR A 113 -9.17 -19.64 -9.55
N ALA A 114 -8.36 -20.68 -9.35
CA ALA A 114 -8.64 -22.01 -9.88
C ALA A 114 -9.96 -22.60 -9.34
N MET A 115 -10.24 -22.42 -8.04
CA MET A 115 -11.50 -22.85 -7.43
C MET A 115 -12.71 -22.11 -8.01
N ARG A 116 -12.60 -20.81 -8.30
CA ARG A 116 -13.65 -20.02 -8.97
C ARG A 116 -13.91 -20.51 -10.39
N GLN A 117 -12.86 -20.76 -11.16
CA GLN A 117 -12.97 -21.25 -12.54
C GLN A 117 -13.67 -22.62 -12.59
N ARG A 118 -13.27 -23.53 -11.70
CA ARG A 118 -13.92 -24.85 -11.55
C ARG A 118 -15.39 -24.71 -11.17
N ALA A 119 -15.69 -23.86 -10.21
CA ALA A 119 -17.06 -23.60 -9.78
C ALA A 119 -17.94 -23.08 -10.93
N ALA A 120 -17.43 -22.13 -11.71
CA ALA A 120 -18.13 -21.59 -12.87
C ALA A 120 -18.39 -22.66 -13.95
N ALA A 121 -17.41 -23.52 -14.24
CA ALA A 121 -17.57 -24.62 -15.18
C ALA A 121 -18.63 -25.65 -14.73
N GLU A 122 -18.69 -25.92 -13.43
CA GLU A 122 -19.67 -26.81 -12.79
C GLU A 122 -21.02 -26.12 -12.49
N ARG A 123 -21.18 -24.83 -12.84
CA ARG A 123 -22.37 -23.99 -12.52
C ARG A 123 -22.74 -23.98 -11.04
N ARG A 124 -21.74 -23.97 -10.17
CA ARG A 124 -21.90 -23.85 -8.71
C ARG A 124 -21.31 -22.54 -8.19
N GLU A 125 -21.56 -22.26 -6.92
CA GLU A 125 -20.99 -21.11 -6.24
C GLU A 125 -19.47 -21.24 -6.06
N GLY A 126 -18.79 -20.09 -6.10
CA GLY A 126 -17.36 -19.96 -5.84
C GLY A 126 -16.98 -20.20 -4.37
N PRO A 127 -15.67 -20.23 -4.06
CA PRO A 127 -15.20 -20.44 -2.70
C PRO A 127 -15.63 -19.31 -1.76
N ARG A 128 -16.10 -19.68 -0.57
CA ARG A 128 -16.34 -18.78 0.57
C ARG A 128 -15.24 -19.03 1.60
N ILE A 129 -14.50 -17.99 1.97
CA ILE A 129 -13.37 -18.11 2.91
C ILE A 129 -13.58 -17.21 4.11
N ALA A 130 -13.17 -17.69 5.28
CA ALA A 130 -13.07 -16.90 6.50
C ALA A 130 -11.58 -16.75 6.87
N ILE A 131 -11.13 -15.52 7.11
CA ILE A 131 -9.75 -15.23 7.51
C ILE A 131 -9.73 -14.96 9.00
N CYS A 132 -9.14 -15.89 9.75
CA CYS A 132 -9.12 -15.87 11.21
C CYS A 132 -7.69 -15.70 11.75
N GLY A 133 -7.56 -15.13 12.94
CA GLY A 133 -6.29 -14.99 13.62
C GLY A 133 -6.27 -13.90 14.70
N PRO A 134 -5.24 -13.87 15.55
CA PRO A 134 -5.11 -12.87 16.62
C PRO A 134 -5.14 -11.41 16.12
N PRO A 135 -5.35 -10.42 17.00
CA PRO A 135 -5.22 -9.01 16.67
C PRO A 135 -3.88 -8.70 15.99
N SER A 136 -3.87 -7.72 15.08
CA SER A 136 -2.64 -7.19 14.44
C SER A 136 -1.80 -8.20 13.64
N THR A 137 -2.41 -9.29 13.15
CA THR A 137 -1.74 -10.30 12.30
C THR A 137 -1.90 -10.06 10.79
N GLY A 138 -2.42 -8.90 10.38
CA GLY A 138 -2.54 -8.52 8.96
C GLY A 138 -3.76 -9.08 8.23
N LYS A 139 -4.78 -9.55 8.95
CA LYS A 139 -6.03 -10.08 8.37
C LYS A 139 -6.66 -9.13 7.35
N THR A 140 -6.86 -7.86 7.74
CA THR A 140 -7.45 -6.83 6.86
C THR A 140 -6.59 -6.57 5.63
N SER A 141 -5.26 -6.51 5.78
CA SER A 141 -4.33 -6.38 4.66
C SER A 141 -4.44 -7.57 3.70
N LEU A 142 -4.48 -8.81 4.21
CA LEU A 142 -4.66 -10.00 3.39
C LEU A 142 -5.99 -9.98 2.63
N VAL A 143 -7.10 -9.62 3.29
CA VAL A 143 -8.41 -9.47 2.65
C VAL A 143 -8.35 -8.44 1.52
N ARG A 144 -7.78 -7.25 1.75
CA ARG A 144 -7.64 -6.20 0.73
C ARG A 144 -6.79 -6.67 -0.45
N THR A 145 -5.65 -7.32 -0.20
CA THR A 145 -4.79 -7.84 -1.26
C THR A 145 -5.48 -8.91 -2.09
N LEU A 146 -6.09 -9.92 -1.47
CA LEU A 146 -6.80 -10.98 -2.20
C LEU A 146 -7.97 -10.44 -3.02
N THR A 147 -8.69 -9.46 -2.46
CA THR A 147 -9.80 -8.79 -3.15
C THR A 147 -9.30 -8.01 -4.35
N SER A 148 -8.27 -7.19 -4.19
CA SER A 148 -7.68 -6.40 -5.26
C SER A 148 -7.09 -7.27 -6.38
N TYR A 149 -6.46 -8.39 -6.04
CA TYR A 149 -6.00 -9.36 -7.05
C TYR A 149 -7.16 -10.02 -7.79
N ALA A 150 -8.22 -10.41 -7.08
CA ALA A 150 -9.39 -11.01 -7.71
C ALA A 150 -10.08 -10.02 -8.67
N THR A 151 -10.23 -8.75 -8.29
CA THR A 151 -10.80 -7.73 -9.18
C THR A 151 -9.89 -7.42 -10.36
N ARG A 152 -8.56 -7.43 -10.19
CA ARG A 152 -7.60 -7.25 -11.29
C ARG A 152 -7.74 -8.30 -12.39
N VAL A 153 -8.11 -9.53 -12.04
CA VAL A 153 -8.37 -10.63 -13.01
C VAL A 153 -9.85 -10.75 -13.42
N GLY A 154 -10.66 -9.72 -13.15
CA GLY A 154 -12.05 -9.63 -13.59
C GLY A 154 -13.07 -10.36 -12.71
N ALA A 155 -12.68 -10.92 -11.56
CA ALA A 155 -13.61 -11.50 -10.61
C ALA A 155 -14.24 -10.42 -9.72
N GLN A 156 -15.44 -10.70 -9.19
CA GLN A 156 -16.17 -9.78 -8.31
C GLN A 156 -16.45 -10.45 -6.95
N PRO A 157 -15.43 -10.57 -6.07
CA PRO A 157 -15.63 -11.17 -4.75
C PRO A 157 -16.47 -10.26 -3.86
N LEU A 158 -17.29 -10.87 -3.00
CA LEU A 158 -17.95 -10.18 -1.89
C LEU A 158 -17.04 -10.19 -0.67
N VAL A 159 -16.76 -9.00 -0.11
CA VAL A 159 -16.03 -8.88 1.16
C VAL A 159 -17.02 -8.58 2.27
N VAL A 160 -16.94 -9.36 3.34
CA VAL A 160 -17.77 -9.19 4.55
C VAL A 160 -16.86 -8.86 5.72
N ASN A 161 -17.06 -7.68 6.31
CA ASN A 161 -16.39 -7.32 7.56
C ASN A 161 -17.22 -7.81 8.76
N THR A 162 -16.59 -8.58 9.63
CA THR A 162 -17.19 -9.07 10.88
C THR A 162 -16.52 -8.51 12.13
N ASP A 163 -15.54 -7.60 11.98
CA ASP A 163 -14.92 -6.89 13.08
C ASP A 163 -15.51 -5.48 13.19
N PRO A 164 -16.36 -5.21 14.20
CA PRO A 164 -17.00 -3.90 14.34
C PRO A 164 -16.00 -2.78 14.69
N LYS A 165 -14.78 -3.11 15.12
CA LYS A 165 -13.76 -2.08 15.42
C LYS A 165 -13.09 -1.53 14.17
N GLU A 166 -13.19 -2.23 13.05
CA GLU A 166 -12.55 -1.88 11.80
C GLU A 166 -13.54 -1.16 10.89
N GLY A 167 -13.29 0.12 10.60
CA GLY A 167 -14.07 0.86 9.62
C GLY A 167 -13.80 0.33 8.21
N MET A 168 -14.81 -0.26 7.58
CA MET A 168 -14.73 -0.74 6.19
C MET A 168 -15.93 -0.22 5.40
N LEU A 169 -15.74 0.91 4.72
CA LEU A 169 -16.77 1.63 3.95
C LEU A 169 -17.96 2.16 4.80
N SER A 170 -17.89 2.02 6.12
CA SER A 170 -18.79 2.61 7.11
C SER A 170 -17.98 3.11 8.32
N LEU A 171 -18.66 3.83 9.21
CA LEU A 171 -18.13 4.08 10.54
C LEU A 171 -18.00 2.76 11.31
N PRO A 172 -16.99 2.61 12.19
CA PRO A 172 -16.95 1.56 13.20
C PRO A 172 -18.14 1.65 14.16
#